data_AF-A0A7C3JKN3-F1
#
_entry.id   AF-A0A7C3JKN3-F1
#
_cell.length_a   1.000
_cell.length_b   1.000
_cell.length_c   1.000
_cell.angle_alpha   90.00
_cell.angle_beta   90.00
_cell.angle_gamma   90.00
#
_symmetry.space_group_name_H-M   'P 1'
#
loop_
_entity.id
_entity.type
_entity.pdbx_description
1 polymer ?
#
loop_
_entity_poly.entity_id
_entity_poly.type
_entity_poly.pdbx_seq_one_letter_code
_entity_poly.pdbx_strand_id
1 'polypeptide(L)'
;MRQCVYCADRAGLFGRICADCKKLLACVKQLRGKVTFGEFLDGLERTGVAKEKLVKFLQADPDGKGSIQDQVTAEMTTELMNVMGIAGRQTAAEVKRIRSEIDKGSA
;
A
#
# COMPACT_ATOMS: atom_id res chain seq x y z
N MET A 1 8.47 24.98 -1.39
CA MET A 1 7.95 23.77 -2.08
C MET A 1 7.63 22.74 -1.01
N ARG A 2 6.41 22.18 -0.99
CA ARG A 2 6.06 21.11 -0.04
C ARG A 2 6.51 19.76 -0.60
N GLN A 3 6.88 18.83 0.27
CA GLN A 3 7.19 17.45 -0.13
C GLN A 3 5.91 16.64 -0.25
N CYS A 4 5.88 15.72 -1.19
CA CYS A 4 4.77 14.80 -1.39
C CYS A 4 4.73 13.81 -0.24
N VAL A 5 3.56 13.65 0.39
CA VAL A 5 3.39 12.73 1.53
C VAL A 5 3.61 11.26 1.20
N TYR A 6 3.63 10.89 -0.09
CA TYR A 6 3.81 9.51 -0.55
C TYR A 6 5.21 9.19 -1.08
N CYS A 7 5.95 10.14 -1.61
CA CYS A 7 7.26 9.86 -2.22
C CYS A 7 8.36 10.83 -1.79
N ALA A 8 8.04 11.79 -0.91
CA ALA A 8 8.89 12.88 -0.47
C ALA A 8 9.42 13.79 -1.61
N ASP A 9 8.99 13.58 -2.84
CA ASP A 9 9.36 14.39 -4.00
C ASP A 9 8.65 15.75 -3.99
N ARG A 10 9.06 16.68 -4.85
CA ARG A 10 8.47 18.03 -4.92
C ARG A 10 6.97 17.94 -5.27
N ALA A 11 6.12 18.42 -4.36
CA ALA A 11 4.71 18.63 -4.60
C ALA A 11 4.48 20.09 -5.05
N GLY A 12 3.54 20.27 -5.99
CA GLY A 12 3.16 21.61 -6.47
C GLY A 12 2.64 22.51 -5.36
N LEU A 13 2.59 23.83 -5.61
CA LEU A 13 2.34 24.85 -4.58
C LEU A 13 1.06 24.65 -3.75
N PHE A 14 0.03 24.01 -4.31
CA PHE A 14 -1.28 23.85 -3.68
C PHE A 14 -1.62 22.40 -3.26
N GLY A 15 -0.73 21.43 -3.51
CA GLY A 15 -1.02 20.01 -3.26
C GLY A 15 -0.05 19.34 -2.30
N ARG A 16 -0.56 18.47 -1.41
CA ARG A 16 0.28 17.56 -0.60
C ARG A 16 0.76 16.32 -1.39
N ILE A 17 0.27 16.14 -2.62
CA ILE A 17 0.48 14.97 -3.46
C ILE A 17 0.97 15.42 -4.84
N CYS A 18 2.09 14.86 -5.32
CA CYS A 18 2.61 15.14 -6.66
C CYS A 18 1.77 14.45 -7.76
N ALA A 19 1.96 14.86 -9.02
CA ALA A 19 1.18 14.33 -10.15
C ALA A 19 1.30 12.81 -10.29
N ASP A 20 2.50 12.26 -10.11
CA ASP A 20 2.73 10.81 -10.21
C ASP A 20 2.00 10.05 -9.12
N CYS A 21 2.12 10.46 -7.86
CA CYS A 21 1.40 9.82 -6.77
C CYS A 21 -0.13 9.96 -6.90
N LYS A 22 -0.64 11.01 -7.58
CA LYS A 22 -2.06 11.08 -7.93
C LYS A 22 -2.46 10.01 -8.94
N LYS A 23 -1.63 9.76 -9.98
CA LYS A 23 -1.86 8.67 -10.94
C LYS A 23 -1.83 7.31 -10.25
N LEU A 24 -0.85 7.08 -9.38
CA LEU A 24 -0.74 5.86 -8.60
C LEU A 24 -1.96 5.66 -7.71
N LEU A 25 -2.41 6.67 -6.98
CA LEU A 25 -3.63 6.57 -6.16
C LEU A 25 -4.88 6.26 -6.98
N ALA A 26 -5.01 6.81 -8.19
CA ALA A 26 -6.11 6.47 -9.08
C ALA A 26 -6.04 5.00 -9.51
N CYS A 27 -4.85 4.50 -9.85
CA CYS A 27 -4.62 3.09 -10.17
C CYS A 27 -4.94 2.18 -8.97
N VAL A 28 -4.46 2.52 -7.78
CA VAL A 28 -4.79 1.81 -6.54
C VAL A 28 -6.29 1.73 -6.35
N LYS A 29 -7.03 2.84 -6.45
CA LYS A 29 -8.50 2.83 -6.31
C LYS A 29 -9.22 1.94 -7.33
N GLN A 30 -8.66 1.77 -8.53
CA GLN A 30 -9.27 0.94 -9.56
C GLN A 30 -9.02 -0.55 -9.34
N LEU A 31 -7.81 -0.91 -8.89
CA LEU A 31 -7.34 -2.29 -8.77
C LEU A 31 -7.57 -2.92 -7.39
N ARG A 32 -7.63 -2.10 -6.33
CA ARG A 32 -7.78 -2.54 -4.94
C ARG A 32 -9.03 -3.42 -4.76
N GLY A 33 -8.83 -4.60 -4.16
CA GLY A 33 -9.89 -5.59 -3.93
C GLY A 33 -10.46 -6.24 -5.20
N LYS A 34 -9.73 -6.19 -6.33
CA LYS A 34 -10.16 -6.81 -7.60
C LYS A 34 -9.10 -7.66 -8.28
N VAL A 35 -7.84 -7.49 -7.89
CA VAL A 35 -6.70 -8.15 -8.53
C VAL A 35 -5.72 -8.65 -7.46
N THR A 36 -4.91 -9.63 -7.82
CA THR A 36 -3.84 -10.15 -6.96
C THR A 36 -2.73 -9.10 -6.76
N PHE A 37 -1.88 -9.30 -5.74
CA PHE A 37 -0.75 -8.39 -5.48
C PHE A 37 0.19 -8.26 -6.70
N GLY A 38 0.42 -9.35 -7.44
CA GLY A 38 1.22 -9.33 -8.67
C GLY A 38 0.60 -8.43 -9.73
N GLU A 39 -0.68 -8.64 -10.05
CA GLU A 39 -1.43 -7.82 -11.01
C GLU A 39 -1.58 -6.36 -10.56
N PHE A 40 -1.61 -6.12 -9.25
CA PHE A 40 -1.58 -4.78 -8.68
C PHE A 40 -0.24 -4.10 -8.96
N LEU A 41 0.89 -4.78 -8.75
CA LEU A 41 2.21 -4.25 -9.09
C LEU A 41 2.36 -4.01 -10.59
N ASP A 42 1.90 -4.94 -11.43
CA ASP A 42 1.88 -4.78 -12.90
C ASP A 42 1.06 -3.55 -13.30
N GLY A 43 -0.08 -3.32 -12.65
CA GLY A 43 -0.94 -2.15 -12.85
C GLY A 43 -0.27 -0.84 -12.46
N LEU A 44 0.54 -0.83 -11.40
CA LEU A 44 1.35 0.33 -11.02
C LEU A 44 2.49 0.57 -12.01
N GLU A 45 3.18 -0.47 -12.48
CA GLU A 45 4.24 -0.34 -13.48
C GLU A 45 3.72 0.24 -14.80
N ARG A 46 2.51 -0.16 -15.23
CA ARG A 46 1.84 0.40 -16.43
C ARG A 46 1.54 1.89 -16.36
N THR A 47 1.59 2.51 -15.17
CA THR A 47 1.43 3.97 -15.05
C THR A 47 2.62 4.78 -15.58
N GLY A 48 3.74 4.10 -15.88
CA GLY A 48 4.97 4.73 -16.39
C GLY A 48 5.74 5.53 -15.34
N VAL A 49 5.39 5.39 -14.06
CA VAL A 49 6.11 6.04 -12.96
C VAL A 49 7.40 5.26 -12.67
N ALA A 50 8.49 5.98 -12.43
CA ALA A 50 9.80 5.39 -12.13
C ALA A 50 9.74 4.42 -10.94
N LYS A 51 10.45 3.29 -11.05
CA LYS A 51 10.41 2.19 -10.09
C LYS A 51 10.81 2.64 -8.67
N GLU A 52 11.80 3.50 -8.55
CA GLU A 52 12.26 4.05 -7.27
C GLU A 52 11.15 4.84 -6.56
N LYS A 53 10.29 5.50 -7.35
CA LYS A 53 9.15 6.27 -6.86
C LYS A 53 7.97 5.38 -6.49
N LEU A 54 7.77 4.27 -7.21
CA LEU A 54 6.81 3.22 -6.85
C LEU A 54 7.13 2.61 -5.49
N VAL A 55 8.41 2.27 -5.25
CA VAL A 55 8.85 1.71 -3.97
C VAL A 55 8.55 2.67 -2.81
N LYS A 56 8.91 3.96 -2.95
CA LYS A 56 8.60 4.97 -1.93
C LYS A 56 7.09 5.13 -1.71
N PHE A 57 6.32 5.13 -2.79
CA PHE A 57 4.85 5.21 -2.72
C PHE A 57 4.24 4.02 -1.97
N LEU A 58 4.71 2.80 -2.24
CA LEU A 58 4.22 1.58 -1.58
C LEU A 58 4.53 1.56 -0.08
N GLN A 59 5.69 2.09 0.31
CA GLN A 59 6.15 2.17 1.70
C GLN A 59 5.54 3.35 2.47
N ALA A 60 4.87 4.28 1.79
CA ALA A 60 4.30 5.45 2.44
C ALA A 60 3.13 5.06 3.36
N ASP A 61 3.16 5.61 4.58
CA ASP A 61 2.06 5.55 5.55
C ASP A 61 1.59 6.97 5.90
N PRO A 62 0.87 7.64 4.99
CA PRO A 62 0.46 9.03 5.19
C PRO A 62 -0.64 9.19 6.26
N ASP A 63 -1.38 8.12 6.55
CA ASP A 63 -2.55 8.14 7.43
C ASP A 63 -2.32 7.40 8.77
N GLY A 64 -1.13 6.81 8.98
CA GLY A 64 -0.79 6.01 10.17
C GLY A 64 -1.52 4.67 10.24
N LYS A 65 -2.06 4.20 9.11
CA LYS A 65 -2.91 2.99 9.01
C LYS A 65 -2.15 1.78 8.48
N GLY A 66 -0.83 1.88 8.37
CA GLY A 66 0.00 0.93 7.64
C GLY A 66 0.26 1.40 6.22
N SER A 67 1.38 0.94 5.66
CA SER A 67 1.82 1.33 4.32
C SER A 67 0.79 0.93 3.26
N ILE A 68 0.86 1.54 2.08
CA ILE A 68 -0.01 1.16 0.95
C ILE A 68 0.10 -0.35 0.67
N GLN A 69 1.30 -0.92 0.76
CA GLN A 69 1.51 -2.36 0.62
C GLN A 69 0.84 -3.17 1.74
N ASP A 70 0.93 -2.73 3.00
CA ASP A 70 0.28 -3.40 4.13
C ASP A 70 -1.24 -3.42 3.96
N GLN A 71 -1.81 -2.31 3.48
CA GLN A 71 -3.24 -2.17 3.26
C GLN A 71 -3.74 -3.13 2.15
N VAL A 72 -3.04 -3.19 1.03
CA VAL A 72 -3.39 -4.11 -0.08
C VAL A 72 -3.24 -5.57 0.36
N THR A 73 -2.19 -5.89 1.11
CA THR A 73 -1.96 -7.24 1.63
C THR A 73 -3.04 -7.67 2.61
N ALA A 74 -3.43 -6.79 3.55
CA ALA A 74 -4.47 -7.08 4.54
C ALA A 74 -5.84 -7.34 3.88
N GLU A 75 -6.16 -6.63 2.80
CA GLU A 75 -7.39 -6.84 2.04
C GLU A 75 -7.40 -8.19 1.34
N MET A 76 -6.29 -8.59 0.72
CA MET A 76 -6.18 -9.93 0.13
C MET A 76 -6.35 -11.04 1.17
N THR A 77 -5.70 -10.92 2.33
CA THR A 77 -5.88 -11.88 3.43
C THR A 77 -7.35 -11.96 3.83
N THR A 78 -8.04 -10.81 3.91
CA THR A 78 -9.47 -10.75 4.23
C THR A 78 -10.33 -11.40 3.15
N GLU A 79 -10.02 -11.19 1.88
CA GLU A 79 -10.77 -11.75 0.75
C GLU A 79 -10.60 -13.28 0.66
N LEU A 80 -9.37 -13.77 0.86
CA LEU A 80 -9.08 -15.21 0.97
C LEU A 80 -9.81 -15.84 2.17
N MET A 81 -9.80 -15.19 3.34
CA MET A 81 -10.53 -15.66 4.53
C MET A 81 -12.05 -15.70 4.30
N ASN A 82 -12.61 -14.71 3.58
CA ASN A 82 -14.03 -14.71 3.19
C ASN A 82 -14.35 -15.86 2.22
N VAL A 83 -13.51 -16.10 1.21
CA VAL A 83 -13.68 -17.23 0.27
C VAL A 83 -13.56 -18.58 0.99
N MET A 84 -12.73 -18.67 2.02
CA MET A 84 -12.59 -19.87 2.85
C MET A 84 -13.66 -20.01 3.95
N GLY A 85 -14.62 -19.07 4.05
CA GLY A 85 -15.70 -19.09 5.05
C GLY A 85 -15.24 -18.78 6.49
N ILE A 86 -14.02 -18.28 6.67
CA ILE A 86 -13.43 -17.94 7.96
C ILE A 86 -13.70 -16.45 8.21
N ALA A 87 -14.96 -16.13 8.56
CA ALA A 87 -15.31 -14.79 9.01
C ALA A 87 -14.74 -14.55 10.42
N GLY A 88 -13.56 -13.93 10.55
CA GLY A 88 -13.04 -13.62 11.89
C GLY A 88 -11.70 -12.92 11.95
N ARG A 89 -11.73 -11.58 11.98
CA ARG A 89 -10.81 -10.69 12.72
C ARG A 89 -9.31 -11.02 12.60
N GLN A 90 -8.66 -10.55 11.54
CA GLN A 90 -7.30 -10.04 11.70
C GLN A 90 -7.22 -8.63 11.14
N THR A 91 -7.20 -7.66 12.06
CA THR A 91 -7.04 -6.25 11.70
C THR A 91 -5.60 -5.97 11.30
N ALA A 92 -5.34 -4.90 10.54
CA ALA A 92 -3.96 -4.49 10.19
C ALA A 92 -3.04 -4.35 11.44
N ALA A 93 -3.62 -4.04 12.59
CA ALA A 93 -2.91 -3.99 13.87
C ALA A 93 -2.46 -5.37 14.41
N GLU A 94 -3.16 -6.45 14.06
CA GLU A 94 -2.78 -7.84 14.38
C GLU A 94 -1.64 -8.33 13.51
N VAL A 95 -1.68 -8.01 12.21
CA VAL A 95 -0.60 -8.35 11.28
C VAL A 95 0.71 -7.65 11.69
N LYS A 96 0.64 -6.38 12.11
CA LYS A 96 1.80 -5.66 12.65
C LYS A 96 2.38 -6.32 13.92
N ARG A 97 1.52 -6.87 14.79
CA ARG A 97 1.95 -7.58 16.01
C ARG A 97 2.66 -8.88 15.67
N ILE A 98 2.09 -9.70 14.79
CA ILE A 98 2.68 -10.97 14.35
C ILE A 98 4.07 -10.75 13.72
N ARG A 99 4.21 -9.73 12.86
CA ARG A 99 5.51 -9.38 12.26
C ARG A 99 6.55 -8.98 13.31
N SER A 100 6.14 -8.23 14.33
CA SER A 100 7.02 -7.80 15.43
C SER A 100 7.45 -8.96 16.35
N GLU A 101 6.64 -10.02 16.46
CA GLU A 101 6.96 -11.20 17.26
C GLU A 101 7.88 -12.17 16.51
N ILE A 102 7.72 -12.30 15.19
CA ILE A 102 8.61 -13.11 14.35
C ILE A 102 10.03 -12.51 14.32
N ASP A 103 10.16 -11.18 14.26
CA ASP A 103 11.47 -10.50 14.35
C ASP A 103 12.16 -10.72 15.71
N LYS A 104 11.41 -10.99 16.78
CA LYS A 104 11.95 -11.23 18.14
C LYS A 104 12.26 -12.70 18.43
N GLY A 105 11.81 -13.63 17.58
CA GLY A 105 12.07 -15.06 17.72
C GLY A 105 13.40 -15.54 17.12
N SER A 106 14.23 -14.62 16.61
CA SER A 106 15.53 -14.93 15.97
C SER A 106 16.74 -14.46 16.79
N ALA A 107 16.62 -14.41 18.13
CA ALA A 107 17.72 -14.12 19.05
C ALA A 107 17.93 -15.27 20.04
#